data_AF-A0A2I7SGL0-F1
#
_entry.id   AF-A0A2I7SGL0-F1
#
_cell.length_a   1.000
_cell.length_b   1.000
_cell.length_c   1.000
_cell.angle_alpha   90.00
_cell.angle_beta   90.00
_cell.angle_gamma   90.00
#
_symmetry.space_group_name_H-M   'P 1'
#
loop_
_entity.id
_entity.type
_entity.pdbx_description
1 polymer ?
#
loop_
_entity_poly.entity_id
_entity_poly.type
_entity_poly.pdbx_seq_one_letter_code
_entity_poly.pdbx_strand_id
1 'polypeptide(L)'
;MKNVLKHSKKGILMVMMCTAMLSFANEVPFFNIKNETSSTSLVLKRVKAGNLLSIKDSHGVIVHKEVIQTTGILSSNFDLTLLPNGAYKFEIDKGLIISSIPFSVKSGLVLFKKEKEEIIYKPPTRIEGNVVYISKLALNGEPGYFGVTMPRISVKPCHFKRSYNNS
;
A
#
# COMPACT_ATOMS: atom_id res chain seq x y z
N MET A 1 14.70 -2.16 57.64
CA MET A 1 14.66 -1.60 56.28
C MET A 1 14.66 -2.67 55.15
N LYS A 2 13.98 -3.82 55.32
CA LYS A 2 14.00 -4.92 54.32
C LYS A 2 12.82 -4.89 53.32
N ASN A 3 11.74 -4.16 53.63
CA ASN A 3 10.54 -4.12 52.80
C ASN A 3 10.62 -3.07 51.68
N VAL A 4 11.29 -1.94 51.91
CA VAL A 4 11.49 -0.87 50.90
C VAL A 4 12.31 -1.40 49.70
N LEU A 5 13.33 -2.21 49.97
CA LEU A 5 14.15 -2.90 48.96
C LEU A 5 13.40 -3.98 48.16
N LYS A 6 12.29 -4.52 48.68
CA LYS A 6 11.45 -5.49 47.97
C LYS A 6 10.50 -4.81 46.97
N HIS A 7 9.98 -3.63 47.33
CA HIS A 7 9.10 -2.85 46.45
C HIS A 7 9.88 -2.14 45.33
N SER A 8 11.12 -1.67 45.60
CA SER A 8 11.96 -1.06 44.57
C SER A 8 12.35 -2.01 43.44
N LYS A 9 12.59 -3.30 43.75
CA LYS A 9 12.88 -4.35 42.75
C LYS A 9 11.73 -4.56 41.75
N LYS A 10 10.49 -4.49 42.22
CA LYS A 10 9.29 -4.58 41.36
C LYS A 10 9.15 -3.34 40.47
N GLY A 11 9.45 -2.15 41.00
CA GLY A 11 9.46 -0.91 40.23
C GLY A 11 10.51 -0.93 39.11
N ILE A 12 11.73 -1.40 39.40
CA ILE A 12 12.80 -1.54 38.39
C ILE A 12 12.40 -2.52 37.28
N LEU A 13 11.76 -3.65 37.63
CA LEU A 13 11.27 -4.62 36.64
C LEU A 13 10.21 -4.02 35.71
N MET A 14 9.27 -3.23 36.26
CA MET A 14 8.24 -2.55 35.48
C MET A 14 8.84 -1.52 34.51
N VAL A 15 9.84 -0.74 34.96
CA VAL A 15 10.54 0.22 34.09
C VAL A 15 11.25 -0.50 32.94
N MET A 16 11.92 -1.62 33.21
CA MET A 16 12.61 -2.42 32.18
C MET A 16 11.64 -3.04 31.15
N MET A 17 10.43 -3.41 31.56
CA MET A 17 9.39 -3.88 30.64
C MET A 17 8.85 -2.73 29.77
N CYS A 18 8.61 -1.55 30.35
CA CYS A 18 8.15 -0.38 29.61
C CYS A 18 9.19 0.09 28.58
N THR A 19 10.48 0.06 28.90
CA THR A 19 11.55 0.44 27.96
C THR A 19 11.68 -0.55 26.80
N ALA A 20 11.49 -1.85 27.04
CA ALA A 20 11.49 -2.87 25.98
C ALA A 20 10.35 -2.65 24.97
N MET A 21 9.17 -2.21 25.41
CA MET A 21 8.04 -1.91 24.51
C MET A 21 8.30 -0.69 23.61
N LEU A 22 8.99 0.33 24.12
CA LEU A 22 9.31 1.55 23.35
C LEU A 22 10.42 1.33 22.29
N SER A 23 11.24 0.28 22.44
CA SER A 23 12.37 0.02 21.54
C SER A 23 11.95 -0.48 20.15
N PHE A 24 10.69 -0.86 19.93
CA PHE A 24 10.21 -1.42 18.65
C PHE A 24 9.69 -0.37 17.66
N ALA A 25 9.95 0.92 17.88
CA ALA A 25 9.56 1.99 16.96
C ALA A 25 10.72 2.38 16.03
N ASN A 26 10.99 1.60 14.99
CA ASN A 26 11.81 2.05 13.88
C ASN A 26 11.22 1.55 12.56
N GLU A 27 10.50 2.42 11.87
CA GLU A 27 9.94 2.11 10.57
C GLU A 27 11.04 2.24 9.50
N VAL A 28 11.43 1.10 8.94
CA VAL A 28 12.29 1.11 7.75
C VAL A 28 11.44 1.51 6.54
N PRO A 29 11.79 2.61 5.84
CA PRO A 29 11.01 3.08 4.69
C PRO A 29 10.93 1.97 3.63
N PHE A 30 9.76 1.82 3.02
CA PHE A 30 9.52 0.77 2.05
C PHE A 30 10.24 1.08 0.73
N PHE A 31 10.32 2.36 0.38
CA PHE A 31 11.08 2.86 -0.76
C PHE A 31 12.46 3.35 -0.33
N ASN A 32 13.51 2.83 -0.98
CA ASN A 32 14.84 3.43 -0.92
C ASN A 32 15.22 3.96 -2.30
N ILE A 33 15.31 5.29 -2.40
CA ILE A 33 15.60 5.98 -3.66
C ILE A 33 17.04 6.47 -3.62
N LYS A 34 17.80 6.06 -4.63
CA LYS A 34 19.13 6.60 -4.97
C LYS A 34 19.03 7.34 -6.30
N ASN A 35 19.35 8.62 -6.27
CA ASN A 35 19.41 9.45 -7.47
C ASN A 35 20.83 9.35 -8.04
N GLU A 36 21.00 8.63 -9.13
CA GLU A 36 22.21 8.67 -9.96
C GLU A 36 21.96 9.64 -11.12
N THR A 37 23.00 10.31 -11.61
CA THR A 37 22.99 11.50 -12.50
C THR A 37 22.09 11.42 -13.76
N SER A 38 21.66 10.23 -14.18
CA SER A 38 20.77 10.02 -15.33
C SER A 38 19.65 8.99 -15.11
N SER A 39 19.63 8.27 -13.98
CA SER A 39 18.64 7.22 -13.73
C SER A 39 18.26 7.19 -12.26
N THR A 40 16.96 7.14 -11.98
CA THR A 40 16.50 6.93 -10.61
C THR A 40 16.47 5.44 -10.32
N SER A 41 17.28 5.00 -9.37
CA SER A 41 17.21 3.62 -8.87
C SER A 41 16.20 3.54 -7.74
N LEU A 42 15.11 2.82 -7.99
CA LEU A 42 14.05 2.54 -7.02
C LEU A 42 14.29 1.16 -6.40
N VAL A 43 14.73 1.13 -5.16
CA VAL A 43 14.91 -0.10 -4.40
C VAL A 43 13.67 -0.34 -3.54
N LEU A 44 12.98 -1.42 -3.85
CA LEU A 44 11.75 -1.86 -3.20
C LEU A 44 12.07 -3.02 -2.25
N LYS A 45 11.86 -2.82 -0.96
CA LYS A 45 12.11 -3.85 0.05
C LYS A 45 10.86 -4.68 0.29
N ARG A 46 10.95 -6.02 0.36
CA ARG A 46 9.83 -6.92 0.70
C ARG A 46 8.71 -6.92 -0.36
N VAL A 47 9.08 -7.01 -1.63
CA VAL A 47 8.13 -7.29 -2.72
C VAL A 47 7.89 -8.79 -2.83
N LYS A 48 6.73 -9.17 -3.37
CA LYS A 48 6.36 -10.57 -3.67
C LYS A 48 6.06 -10.69 -5.16
N ALA A 49 6.28 -11.88 -5.71
CA ALA A 49 5.83 -12.21 -7.06
C ALA A 49 4.32 -11.98 -7.18
N GLY A 50 3.90 -11.34 -8.27
CA GLY A 50 2.51 -10.94 -8.52
C GLY A 50 2.14 -9.55 -8.01
N ASN A 51 3.00 -8.87 -7.23
CA ASN A 51 2.78 -7.46 -6.89
C ASN A 51 2.83 -6.59 -8.14
N LEU A 52 2.06 -5.49 -8.14
CA LEU A 52 2.00 -4.57 -9.27
C LEU A 52 2.70 -3.26 -8.93
N LEU A 53 3.70 -2.89 -9.71
CA LEU A 53 4.35 -1.58 -9.67
C LEU A 53 3.74 -0.68 -10.75
N SER A 54 3.41 0.55 -10.39
CA SER A 54 2.87 1.53 -11.34
C SER A 54 3.37 2.94 -11.05
N ILE A 55 3.46 3.74 -12.11
CA ILE A 55 3.65 5.19 -12.02
C ILE A 55 2.33 5.83 -12.45
N LYS A 56 1.81 6.72 -11.62
CA LYS A 56 0.58 7.47 -11.90
C LYS A 56 0.82 8.96 -11.85
N ASP A 57 0.11 9.70 -12.69
CA ASP A 57 0.07 11.17 -12.63
C ASP A 57 -0.85 11.67 -11.51
N SER A 58 -1.00 12.99 -11.39
CA SER A 58 -1.89 13.64 -10.43
C SER A 58 -3.38 13.32 -10.63
N HIS A 59 -3.79 12.90 -11.83
CA HIS A 59 -5.16 12.53 -12.17
C HIS A 59 -5.43 11.03 -12.00
N GLY A 60 -4.43 10.25 -11.58
CA GLY A 60 -4.52 8.81 -11.41
C GLY A 60 -4.35 8.01 -12.71
N VAL A 61 -3.99 8.67 -13.82
CA VAL A 61 -3.67 8.02 -15.09
C VAL A 61 -2.37 7.24 -14.95
N ILE A 62 -2.40 5.97 -15.36
CA ILE A 62 -1.24 5.08 -15.28
C ILE A 62 -0.33 5.37 -16.47
N VAL A 63 0.88 5.86 -16.18
CA VAL A 63 1.92 6.16 -17.17
C VAL A 63 2.78 4.92 -17.43
N HIS A 64 3.04 4.14 -16.38
CA HIS A 64 3.84 2.92 -16.46
C HIS A 64 3.26 1.86 -15.53
N LYS A 65 3.37 0.60 -15.92
CA LYS A 65 2.85 -0.55 -15.18
C LYS A 65 3.71 -1.79 -15.41
N GLU A 66 4.12 -2.43 -14.33
CA GLU A 66 4.94 -3.64 -14.35
C GLU A 66 4.46 -4.62 -13.29
N VAL A 67 4.43 -5.92 -13.64
CA VAL A 67 4.15 -7.00 -12.69
C VAL A 67 5.48 -7.55 -12.18
N ILE A 68 5.66 -7.51 -10.86
CA ILE A 68 6.88 -8.02 -10.22
C ILE A 68 6.86 -9.54 -10.27
N GLN A 69 7.93 -10.13 -10.80
CA GLN A 69 8.04 -11.59 -10.96
C GLN A 69 8.77 -12.28 -9.80
N THR A 70 9.57 -11.53 -9.03
CA THR A 70 10.42 -12.08 -7.97
C THR A 70 9.98 -11.63 -6.58
N THR A 71 10.26 -12.46 -5.58
CA THR A 71 10.03 -12.13 -4.17
C THR A 71 11.34 -11.73 -3.53
N GLY A 72 11.35 -10.64 -2.75
CA GLY A 72 12.53 -10.17 -2.03
C GLY A 72 12.78 -8.68 -2.19
N ILE A 73 14.00 -8.32 -2.58
CA ILE A 73 14.43 -6.94 -2.85
C ILE A 73 14.52 -6.80 -4.37
N LEU A 74 13.79 -5.82 -4.90
CA LEU A 74 13.83 -5.48 -6.32
C LEU A 74 14.46 -4.10 -6.46
N SER A 75 15.42 -3.99 -7.38
CA SER A 75 16.02 -2.72 -7.78
C SER A 75 15.60 -2.46 -9.23
N SER A 76 14.66 -1.55 -9.43
CA SER A 76 14.22 -1.14 -10.77
C SER A 76 14.76 0.25 -11.08
N ASN A 77 15.38 0.39 -12.25
CA ASN A 77 15.89 1.66 -12.71
C ASN A 77 14.87 2.32 -13.64
N PHE A 78 14.50 3.55 -13.34
CA PHE A 78 13.58 4.34 -14.14
C PHE A 78 14.27 5.59 -14.67
N ASP A 79 14.12 5.84 -15.97
CA ASP A 79 14.43 7.14 -16.55
C ASP A 79 13.18 8.04 -16.45
N LEU A 80 13.14 8.80 -15.37
CA LEU A 80 12.04 9.71 -15.07
C LEU A 80 12.23 11.09 -15.71
N THR A 81 13.38 11.33 -16.36
CA THR A 81 13.69 12.63 -17.01
C THR A 81 12.86 12.84 -18.28
N LEU A 82 12.40 11.74 -18.89
CA LEU A 82 11.53 11.72 -20.07
C LEU A 82 10.08 12.06 -19.75
N LEU A 83 9.70 12.13 -18.46
CA LEU A 83 8.34 12.47 -18.07
C LEU A 83 8.09 13.98 -18.24
N PRO A 84 6.91 14.38 -18.74
CA PRO A 84 6.51 15.78 -18.77
C PRO A 84 6.50 16.40 -17.38
N ASN A 85 6.67 17.73 -17.32
CA ASN A 85 6.56 18.49 -16.08
C ASN A 85 5.22 18.21 -15.39
N GLY A 86 5.28 17.78 -14.12
CA GLY A 86 4.09 17.34 -13.43
C GLY A 86 4.36 16.70 -12.08
N ALA A 87 3.27 16.35 -11.40
CA ALA A 87 3.29 15.58 -10.17
C ALA A 87 2.92 14.13 -10.48
N TYR A 88 3.70 13.22 -9.92
CA TYR A 88 3.55 11.79 -10.12
C TYR A 88 3.70 11.06 -8.79
N LYS A 89 3.34 9.78 -8.80
CA LYS A 89 3.60 8.88 -7.67
C LYS A 89 3.97 7.50 -8.18
N PHE A 90 4.93 6.88 -7.50
CA PHE A 90 5.10 5.45 -7.57
C PHE A 90 4.07 4.79 -6.66
N GLU A 91 3.45 3.73 -7.14
CA GLU A 91 2.44 2.97 -6.41
C GLU A 91 2.71 1.48 -6.57
N ILE A 92 2.78 0.77 -5.44
CA ILE A 92 2.91 -0.68 -5.39
C ILE A 92 1.68 -1.28 -4.74
N ASP A 93 0.97 -2.09 -5.51
CA ASP A 93 -0.16 -2.88 -5.06
C ASP A 93 0.30 -4.27 -4.62
N LYS A 94 0.07 -4.58 -3.34
CA LYS A 94 0.39 -5.86 -2.69
C LYS A 94 -0.88 -6.65 -2.35
N GLY A 95 -1.98 -6.42 -3.08
CA GLY A 95 -3.28 -7.01 -2.82
C GLY A 95 -4.06 -6.18 -1.79
N LEU A 96 -3.74 -6.34 -0.50
CA LEU A 96 -4.43 -5.64 0.61
C LEU A 96 -3.79 -4.32 1.00
N ILE A 97 -2.57 -4.05 0.54
CA ILE A 97 -1.81 -2.85 0.90
C ILE A 97 -1.35 -2.17 -0.38
N ILE A 98 -1.56 -0.86 -0.46
CA ILE A 98 -0.97 0.01 -1.46
C ILE A 98 0.09 0.86 -0.76
N SER A 99 1.33 0.82 -1.24
CA SER A 99 2.38 1.73 -0.79
C SER A 99 2.68 2.72 -1.90
N SER A 100 2.72 4.01 -1.58
CA SER A 100 2.98 5.04 -2.57
C SER A 100 3.97 6.10 -2.11
N ILE A 101 4.77 6.60 -3.05
CA ILE A 101 5.73 7.69 -2.82
C ILE A 101 5.60 8.75 -3.93
N PRO A 102 5.29 10.01 -3.58
CA PRO A 102 5.13 11.07 -4.57
C PRO A 102 6.48 11.67 -4.99
N PHE A 103 6.53 12.10 -6.25
CA PHE A 103 7.64 12.85 -6.82
C PHE A 103 7.14 13.89 -7.82
N SER A 104 7.96 14.89 -8.12
CA SER A 104 7.65 15.91 -9.12
C SER A 104 8.77 16.03 -10.14
N VAL A 105 8.38 16.25 -11.40
CA VAL A 105 9.30 16.49 -12.51
C VAL A 105 9.19 17.97 -12.91
N LYS A 106 10.33 18.67 -12.95
CA LYS A 106 10.44 20.06 -13.40
C LYS A 106 11.66 20.22 -14.29
N SER A 107 11.43 20.44 -15.57
CA SER A 107 12.45 20.61 -16.60
C SER A 107 13.48 19.49 -16.59
N GLY A 108 13.01 18.23 -16.51
CA GLY A 108 13.86 17.04 -16.42
C GLY A 108 14.44 16.76 -15.02
N LEU A 109 14.31 17.68 -14.05
CA LEU A 109 14.73 17.46 -12.67
C LEU A 109 13.64 16.75 -11.87
N VAL A 110 14.02 15.67 -11.19
CA VAL A 110 13.11 14.82 -10.41
C VAL A 110 13.32 15.06 -8.92
N LEU A 111 12.27 15.46 -8.22
CA LEU A 111 12.27 15.74 -6.79
C LEU A 111 11.35 14.77 -6.06
N PHE A 112 11.93 13.90 -5.22
CA PHE A 112 11.20 12.94 -4.38
C PHE A 112 10.82 13.55 -3.05
N LYS A 113 9.58 13.33 -2.61
CA LYS A 113 9.06 13.77 -1.32
C LYS A 113 8.93 12.56 -0.39
N LYS A 114 10.06 12.13 0.17
CA LYS A 114 10.14 10.90 1.00
C LYS A 114 9.30 11.00 2.27
N GLU A 115 9.17 12.21 2.80
CA GLU A 115 8.33 12.55 3.95
C GLU A 115 6.82 12.42 3.69
N LYS A 116 6.41 12.21 2.43
CA LYS A 116 5.02 12.00 2.04
C LYS A 116 4.76 10.58 1.54
N GLU A 117 5.58 9.62 1.96
CA GLU A 117 5.30 8.21 1.75
C GLU A 117 3.99 7.83 2.45
N GLU A 118 3.09 7.18 1.73
CA GLU A 118 1.76 6.81 2.23
C GLU A 118 1.54 5.30 2.06
N ILE A 119 0.93 4.70 3.08
CA ILE A 119 0.51 3.30 3.06
C ILE A 119 -1.02 3.26 3.25
N ILE A 120 -1.72 2.76 2.23
CA ILE A 120 -3.17 2.62 2.23
C ILE A 120 -3.52 1.14 2.40
N TYR A 121 -4.35 0.84 3.39
CA TYR A 121 -4.87 -0.50 3.63
C TYR A 121 -6.24 -0.64 2.96
N LYS A 122 -6.34 -1.53 1.97
CA LYS A 122 -7.62 -1.84 1.33
C LYS A 122 -8.50 -2.63 2.30
N PRO A 123 -9.79 -2.31 2.42
CA PRO A 123 -10.68 -3.06 3.29
C PRO A 123 -10.96 -4.44 2.67
N PRO A 124 -10.67 -5.56 3.38
CA PRO A 124 -11.11 -6.87 2.90
C PRO A 124 -12.63 -6.96 2.90
N THR A 125 -13.15 -7.70 1.92
CA THR A 125 -14.58 -7.96 1.77
C THR A 125 -14.84 -9.45 1.80
N ARG A 126 -15.94 -9.87 2.44
CA ARG A 126 -16.42 -11.25 2.44
C ARG A 126 -17.92 -11.29 2.24
N ILE A 127 -18.41 -12.32 1.55
CA ILE A 127 -19.82 -12.53 1.28
C ILE A 127 -20.29 -13.73 2.10
N GLU A 128 -21.40 -13.58 2.81
CA GLU A 128 -22.06 -14.66 3.55
C GLU A 128 -23.55 -14.61 3.24
N GLY A 129 -24.03 -15.59 2.46
CA GLY A 129 -25.38 -15.56 1.92
C GLY A 129 -25.63 -14.29 1.08
N ASN A 130 -26.59 -13.47 1.51
CA ASN A 130 -26.95 -12.20 0.87
C ASN A 130 -26.31 -10.97 1.54
N VAL A 131 -25.35 -11.15 2.45
CA VAL A 131 -24.71 -10.06 3.20
C VAL A 131 -23.26 -9.90 2.77
N VAL A 132 -22.84 -8.65 2.52
CA VAL A 132 -21.44 -8.28 2.24
C VAL A 132 -20.85 -7.62 3.48
N TYR A 133 -19.81 -8.22 4.05
CA TYR A 133 -19.05 -7.65 5.14
C TYR A 133 -17.83 -6.92 4.58
N ILE A 134 -17.61 -5.69 5.04
CA ILE A 134 -16.44 -4.88 4.69
C ILE A 134 -15.75 -4.47 5.99
N SER A 135 -14.47 -4.81 6.15
CA SER A 135 -13.70 -4.48 7.34
C SER A 135 -12.70 -3.36 7.02
N LYS A 136 -12.77 -2.23 7.73
CA LYS A 136 -11.80 -1.13 7.60
C LYS A 136 -10.97 -1.02 8.88
N LEU A 137 -9.65 -0.95 8.73
CA LEU A 137 -8.72 -0.62 9.83
C LEU A 137 -8.84 0.89 10.12
N ALA A 138 -9.26 1.25 11.33
CA ALA A 138 -9.41 2.63 11.79
C ALA A 138 -8.34 2.98 12.85
N LEU A 139 -7.08 3.02 12.44
CA LEU A 139 -5.93 3.23 13.34
C LEU A 139 -5.91 4.64 13.97
N ASN A 140 -6.47 5.65 13.29
CA ASN A 140 -6.39 7.06 13.71
C ASN A 140 -7.72 7.63 14.22
N GLY A 141 -8.69 6.79 14.57
CA GLY A 141 -10.00 7.24 15.08
C GLY A 141 -10.87 7.99 14.06
N GLU A 142 -10.49 7.99 12.79
CA GLU A 142 -11.27 8.63 11.73
C GLU A 142 -12.61 7.89 11.51
N PRO A 143 -13.75 8.61 11.48
CA PRO A 143 -15.04 8.00 11.19
C PRO A 143 -15.03 7.38 9.78
N GLY A 144 -15.34 6.09 9.73
CA GLY A 144 -15.41 5.34 8.47
C GLY A 144 -16.72 5.62 7.74
N TYR A 145 -16.75 6.62 6.86
CA TYR A 145 -17.84 6.75 5.90
C TYR A 145 -17.64 5.76 4.75
N PHE A 146 -18.61 4.85 4.56
CA PHE A 146 -18.66 3.94 3.41
C PHE A 146 -19.75 4.40 2.44
N GLY A 147 -19.34 4.87 1.26
CA GLY A 147 -20.24 5.08 0.13
C GLY A 147 -20.38 3.78 -0.65
N VAL A 148 -21.56 3.18 -0.63
CA VAL A 148 -21.88 2.04 -1.49
C VAL A 148 -22.58 2.58 -2.73
N THR A 149 -21.85 2.70 -3.84
CA THR A 149 -22.47 2.97 -5.15
C THR A 149 -22.87 1.64 -5.75
N MET A 150 -24.16 1.30 -5.68
CA MET A 150 -24.69 0.12 -6.37
C MET A 150 -24.77 0.42 -7.87
N PRO A 151 -24.06 -0.31 -8.74
CA PRO A 151 -24.34 -0.22 -10.17
C PRO A 151 -25.76 -0.71 -10.41
N ARG A 152 -26.52 0.02 -11.24
CA ARG A 152 -27.85 -0.43 -11.69
C ARG A 152 -27.65 -1.70 -12.51
N ILE A 153 -27.85 -2.86 -11.90
CA ILE A 153 -27.75 -4.16 -12.57
C ILE A 153 -28.89 -4.20 -13.60
N SER A 154 -28.55 -3.96 -14.88
CA SER A 154 -29.43 -4.28 -15.99
C SER A 154 -29.33 -5.79 -16.21
N VAL A 155 -30.26 -6.53 -15.62
CA VAL A 155 -30.45 -7.94 -15.92
C VAL A 155 -30.93 -8.03 -17.37
N LYS A 156 -30.01 -8.35 -18.29
CA LYS A 156 -30.41 -8.79 -19.63
C LYS A 156 -31.04 -10.18 -19.48
N PRO A 157 -32.30 -10.39 -19.90
CA PRO A 157 -32.91 -11.71 -19.85
C PRO A 157 -32.12 -12.66 -20.78
N CYS A 158 -31.53 -13.70 -20.21
CA CYS A 158 -30.96 -14.80 -20.98
C CYS A 158 -32.11 -15.58 -21.63
N HIS A 159 -32.28 -15.44 -22.95
CA HIS A 159 -33.15 -16.31 -23.72
C HIS A 159 -32.51 -17.70 -23.83
N PHE A 160 -32.93 -18.62 -22.95
CA PHE A 160 -32.60 -20.03 -23.04
C PHE A 160 -33.41 -20.67 -24.18
N LYS A 161 -32.79 -20.86 -25.35
CA LYS A 161 -33.40 -21.62 -26.46
C LYS A 161 -33.28 -23.11 -26.15
N ARG A 162 -34.41 -23.75 -25.85
CA ARG A 162 -34.53 -25.21 -25.71
C ARG A 162 -34.63 -25.83 -27.11
N SER A 163 -33.60 -26.58 -27.54
CA SER A 163 -33.67 -27.41 -28.75
C SER A 163 -34.29 -28.76 -28.39
N TYR A 164 -35.44 -29.08 -28.98
CA TYR A 164 -35.98 -30.44 -28.96
C TYR A 164 -35.38 -31.20 -30.13
N ASN A 165 -34.69 -32.30 -29.85
CA ASN A 165 -34.38 -33.31 -30.87
C ASN A 165 -35.60 -34.23 -30.98
N ASN A 166 -36.29 -34.19 -32.11
CA ASN A 166 -37.25 -35.23 -32.48
C ASN A 166 -36.47 -36.39 -33.13
N SER A 167 -36.62 -37.57 -32.54
CA SER A 167 -36.35 -38.89 -33.14
C SER A 167 -37.45 -39.28 -34.11
#